data_AF-A0A946VP20-F1
#
_entry.id   AF-A0A946VP20-F1
#
_cell.length_a   1.000
_cell.length_b   1.000
_cell.length_c   1.000
_cell.angle_alpha   90.00
_cell.angle_beta   90.00
_cell.angle_gamma   90.00
#
_symmetry.space_group_name_H-M   'P 1'
#
loop_
_entity.id
_entity.type
_entity.pdbx_description
1 polymer ?
#
loop_
_entity_poly.entity_id
_entity_poly.type
_entity_poly.pdbx_seq_one_letter_code
_entity_poly.pdbx_strand_id
1 'polypeptide(L)'
;NILLTRLMGADSRLVDEGFDIGIRQSWEQAIQEVKDSGGIPYGIPAGASVHRFGGLGYVGFAEEVREQEAELGFQFDCIIVCVVTGSTQGGMIVGFKADGRADRVIGIDASGTLEQTRAQVGEIATNTAKLIELGQQITEQDIHINPDYAYPAYGVPSKETNEAIRLAARTEAMITDPVYEGKSMQGMIDLVGKGFFPKGSRVLYAHLGGAPALNGYSYTYRNG
;
A
#
# COMPACT_ATOMS: atom_id res chain seq x y z
N ASN A 1 -7.11 -14.62 4.53
CA ASN A 1 -7.89 -13.91 3.49
C ASN A 1 -8.88 -14.82 2.76
N ILE A 2 -8.45 -15.74 1.88
CA ILE A 2 -9.39 -16.56 1.07
C ILE A 2 -10.44 -17.35 1.88
N LEU A 3 -10.08 -17.84 3.07
CA LEU A 3 -11.04 -18.48 3.99
C LEU A 3 -12.22 -17.54 4.32
N LEU A 4 -11.92 -16.29 4.67
CA LEU A 4 -12.93 -15.29 5.01
C LEU A 4 -13.81 -14.97 3.80
N THR A 5 -13.20 -14.83 2.62
CA THR A 5 -13.92 -14.58 1.35
C THR A 5 -14.96 -15.68 1.06
N ARG A 6 -14.60 -16.95 1.26
CA ARG A 6 -15.53 -18.08 1.10
C ARG A 6 -16.64 -18.07 2.16
N LEU A 7 -16.31 -17.77 3.41
CA LEU A 7 -17.30 -17.67 4.49
C LEU A 7 -18.30 -16.53 4.25
N MET A 8 -17.88 -15.45 3.59
CA MET A 8 -18.76 -14.34 3.18
C MET A 8 -19.64 -14.67 1.96
N GLY A 9 -19.53 -15.89 1.39
CA GLY A 9 -20.38 -16.34 0.29
C GLY A 9 -19.94 -15.88 -1.11
N ALA A 10 -18.71 -15.37 -1.26
CA ALA A 10 -18.20 -14.99 -2.58
C ALA A 10 -17.84 -16.23 -3.44
N ASP A 11 -18.17 -16.16 -4.74
CA ASP A 11 -17.74 -17.14 -5.75
C ASP A 11 -16.22 -17.06 -5.95
N SER A 12 -15.49 -17.87 -5.18
CA SER A 12 -14.03 -17.81 -5.09
C SER A 12 -13.37 -18.72 -6.12
N ARG A 13 -12.89 -18.14 -7.22
CA ARG A 13 -12.24 -18.85 -8.33
C ARG A 13 -10.73 -18.78 -8.20
N LEU A 14 -10.08 -19.94 -8.15
CA LEU A 14 -8.62 -20.05 -8.12
C LEU A 14 -8.10 -20.36 -9.51
N VAL A 15 -7.23 -19.50 -10.02
CA VAL A 15 -6.52 -19.68 -11.29
C VAL A 15 -5.02 -19.84 -11.02
N ASP A 16 -4.35 -20.67 -11.82
CA ASP A 16 -2.91 -20.90 -11.71
C ASP A 16 -2.16 -19.96 -12.66
N GLU A 17 -1.99 -18.71 -12.21
CA GLU A 17 -1.32 -17.63 -12.95
C GLU A 17 -0.28 -16.94 -12.06
N GLY A 18 0.80 -16.40 -12.64
CA GLY A 18 1.86 -15.67 -11.93
C GLY A 18 1.41 -14.32 -11.34
N PHE A 19 2.33 -13.58 -10.71
CA PHE A 19 2.06 -12.23 -10.19
C PHE A 19 2.13 -11.16 -11.29
N ASP A 20 1.22 -10.18 -11.21
CA ASP A 20 1.07 -9.03 -12.13
C ASP A 20 0.09 -8.05 -11.49
N ILE A 21 0.36 -6.73 -11.62
CA ILE A 21 -0.45 -5.65 -11.01
C ILE A 21 -1.47 -5.01 -11.97
N GLY A 22 -1.51 -5.44 -13.22
CA GLY A 22 -2.41 -4.97 -14.27
C GLY A 22 -3.70 -5.78 -14.40
N ILE A 23 -4.40 -5.56 -15.52
CA ILE A 23 -5.64 -6.28 -15.87
C ILE A 23 -5.31 -7.62 -16.52
N ARG A 24 -6.00 -8.68 -16.10
CA ARG A 24 -5.77 -10.06 -16.56
C ARG A 24 -6.91 -10.60 -17.41
N GLN A 25 -6.63 -11.64 -18.19
CA GLN A 25 -7.66 -12.33 -18.98
C GLN A 25 -8.73 -12.98 -18.10
N SER A 26 -8.33 -13.57 -16.97
CA SER A 26 -9.25 -14.16 -15.98
C SER A 26 -10.24 -13.13 -15.40
N TRP A 27 -9.84 -11.86 -15.32
CA TRP A 27 -10.71 -10.75 -14.94
C TRP A 27 -11.79 -10.46 -16.00
N GLU A 28 -11.41 -10.39 -17.27
CA GLU A 28 -12.34 -10.15 -18.38
C GLU A 28 -13.36 -11.28 -18.52
N GLN A 29 -12.91 -12.53 -18.36
CA GLN A 29 -13.78 -13.71 -18.39
C GLN A 29 -14.80 -13.68 -17.24
N ALA A 30 -14.37 -13.38 -16.02
CA ALA A 30 -15.27 -13.28 -14.87
C ALA A 30 -16.33 -12.18 -15.06
N ILE A 31 -15.94 -11.02 -15.61
CA ILE A 31 -16.90 -9.95 -15.98
C ILE A 31 -17.90 -10.46 -17.02
N GLN A 32 -17.43 -11.15 -18.06
CA GLN A 32 -18.29 -11.62 -19.15
C GLN A 32 -19.29 -12.67 -18.66
N GLU A 33 -18.88 -13.60 -17.81
CA GLU A 33 -19.78 -14.61 -17.24
C GLU A 33 -20.91 -14.00 -16.39
N VAL A 34 -20.63 -12.93 -15.64
CA VAL A 34 -21.69 -12.21 -14.91
C VAL A 34 -22.69 -11.58 -15.89
N LYS A 35 -22.23 -11.04 -17.01
CA LYS A 35 -23.13 -10.51 -18.06
C LYS A 35 -23.95 -11.62 -18.72
N ASP A 36 -23.30 -12.74 -19.06
CA ASP A 36 -23.94 -13.88 -19.74
C ASP A 36 -25.01 -14.55 -18.86
N SER A 37 -24.85 -14.47 -17.54
CA SER A 37 -25.85 -14.92 -16.56
C SER A 37 -26.94 -13.88 -16.23
N GLY A 38 -26.95 -12.73 -16.93
CA GLY A 38 -27.96 -11.68 -16.79
C GLY A 38 -27.67 -10.64 -15.69
N GLY A 39 -26.49 -10.69 -15.08
CA GLY A 39 -26.03 -9.73 -14.08
C GLY A 39 -25.40 -8.46 -14.66
N ILE A 40 -25.16 -7.48 -13.81
CA ILE A 40 -24.46 -6.22 -14.14
C ILE A 40 -23.21 -6.14 -13.26
N PRO A 41 -22.03 -6.55 -13.76
CA PRO A 41 -20.80 -6.56 -12.95
C PRO A 41 -20.27 -5.14 -12.70
N TYR A 42 -19.78 -4.89 -11.48
CA TYR A 42 -18.97 -3.71 -11.17
C TYR A 42 -17.50 -4.11 -11.06
N GLY A 43 -16.69 -3.58 -12.00
CA GLY A 43 -15.31 -3.99 -12.14
C GLY A 43 -14.35 -3.28 -11.17
N ILE A 44 -13.90 -3.99 -10.14
CA ILE A 44 -12.84 -3.56 -9.21
C ILE A 44 -11.50 -4.23 -9.58
N PRO A 45 -10.51 -3.48 -10.12
CA PRO A 45 -9.21 -4.03 -10.49
C PRO A 45 -8.35 -4.35 -9.25
N ALA A 46 -7.17 -4.95 -9.47
CA ALA A 46 -6.24 -5.32 -8.40
C ALA A 46 -5.93 -4.13 -7.45
N GLY A 47 -6.25 -4.31 -6.16
CA GLY A 47 -6.09 -3.29 -5.12
C GLY A 47 -6.92 -2.01 -5.37
N ALA A 48 -7.94 -2.05 -6.24
CA ALA A 48 -8.70 -0.90 -6.72
C ALA A 48 -7.88 0.22 -7.39
N SER A 49 -6.60 -0.03 -7.69
CA SER A 49 -5.66 1.07 -7.89
C SER A 49 -5.81 1.81 -9.20
N VAL A 50 -5.88 1.07 -10.31
CA VAL A 50 -6.08 1.65 -11.66
C VAL A 50 -7.55 2.03 -11.93
N HIS A 51 -8.43 1.92 -10.92
CA HIS A 51 -9.80 2.39 -11.02
C HIS A 51 -9.84 3.92 -11.03
N ARG A 52 -10.78 4.52 -11.78
CA ARG A 52 -10.95 5.99 -11.86
C ARG A 52 -10.99 6.69 -10.50
N PHE A 53 -11.56 6.02 -9.49
CA PHE A 53 -11.73 6.55 -8.13
C PHE A 53 -10.72 5.98 -7.12
N GLY A 54 -9.77 5.14 -7.55
CA GLY A 54 -8.88 4.38 -6.65
C GLY A 54 -8.05 5.25 -5.70
N GLY A 55 -7.60 6.41 -6.16
CA GLY A 55 -6.80 7.33 -5.34
C GLY A 55 -7.60 8.20 -4.37
N LEU A 56 -8.93 8.34 -4.54
CA LEU A 56 -9.72 9.33 -3.79
C LEU A 56 -9.71 9.07 -2.28
N GLY A 57 -9.75 7.79 -1.86
CA GLY A 57 -9.76 7.45 -0.44
C GLY A 57 -8.53 7.98 0.30
N TYR A 58 -7.36 7.91 -0.32
CA TYR A 58 -6.12 8.36 0.31
C TYR A 58 -5.78 9.84 0.06
N VAL A 59 -6.54 10.53 -0.81
CA VAL A 59 -6.64 12.00 -0.73
C VAL A 59 -7.32 12.38 0.58
N GLY A 60 -8.45 11.71 0.89
CA GLY A 60 -9.16 11.88 2.16
C GLY A 60 -8.30 11.55 3.39
N PHE A 61 -7.42 10.55 3.29
CA PHE A 61 -6.44 10.26 4.35
C PHE A 61 -5.58 11.48 4.70
N ALA A 62 -5.09 12.25 3.71
CA ALA A 62 -4.28 13.42 3.99
C ALA A 62 -5.09 14.55 4.65
N GLU A 63 -6.37 14.69 4.30
CA GLU A 63 -7.29 15.61 5.01
C GLU A 63 -7.47 15.18 6.46
N GLU A 64 -7.73 13.89 6.70
CA GLU A 64 -7.88 13.35 8.06
C GLU A 64 -6.60 13.55 8.89
N VAL A 65 -5.43 13.35 8.30
CA VAL A 65 -4.15 13.64 8.97
C VAL A 65 -4.03 15.12 9.32
N ARG A 66 -4.39 16.05 8.43
CA ARG A 66 -4.37 17.49 8.75
C ARG A 66 -5.30 17.84 9.91
N GLU A 67 -6.51 17.27 9.93
CA GLU A 67 -7.46 17.46 11.02
C GLU A 67 -6.88 16.95 12.36
N GLN A 68 -6.32 15.73 12.35
CA GLN A 68 -5.69 15.14 13.53
C GLN A 68 -4.44 15.92 13.99
N GLU A 69 -3.60 16.41 13.07
CA GLU A 69 -2.45 17.26 13.39
C GLU A 69 -2.87 18.57 14.08
N ALA A 70 -3.98 19.17 13.62
CA ALA A 70 -4.54 20.36 14.25
C ALA A 70 -5.06 20.07 15.67
N GLU A 71 -5.73 18.93 15.89
CA GLU A 71 -6.21 18.51 17.21
C GLU A 71 -5.05 18.17 18.18
N LEU A 72 -4.00 17.52 17.68
CA LEU A 72 -2.84 17.11 18.46
C LEU A 72 -1.86 18.26 18.77
N GLY A 73 -1.94 19.36 18.02
CA GLY A 73 -1.08 20.52 18.17
C GLY A 73 0.36 20.30 17.67
N PHE A 74 0.57 19.32 16.78
CA PHE A 74 1.84 19.08 16.10
C PHE A 74 1.62 18.47 14.71
N GLN A 75 2.63 18.58 13.84
CA GLN A 75 2.62 17.98 12.52
C GLN A 75 3.58 16.79 12.43
N PHE A 76 3.27 15.83 11.58
CA PHE A 76 4.18 14.77 11.17
C PHE A 76 5.12 15.28 10.08
N ASP A 77 6.40 14.94 10.20
CA ASP A 77 7.45 15.34 9.26
C ASP A 77 7.53 14.42 8.05
N CYS A 78 7.03 13.18 8.19
CA CYS A 78 7.10 12.15 7.18
C CYS A 78 6.01 11.10 7.38
N ILE A 79 5.54 10.52 6.28
CA ILE A 79 4.64 9.37 6.24
C ILE A 79 5.39 8.19 5.63
N ILE A 80 5.33 7.02 6.27
CA ILE A 80 5.82 5.75 5.71
C ILE A 80 4.62 4.89 5.32
N VAL A 81 4.63 4.37 4.09
CA VAL A 81 3.52 3.57 3.55
C VAL A 81 4.03 2.43 2.68
N CYS A 82 3.41 1.24 2.77
CA CYS A 82 3.70 0.13 1.87
C CYS A 82 3.13 0.40 0.46
N VAL A 83 3.85 0.01 -0.60
CA VAL A 83 3.44 0.26 -1.99
C VAL A 83 3.56 -1.01 -2.83
N VAL A 84 2.48 -1.34 -3.55
CA VAL A 84 2.44 -2.41 -4.57
C VAL A 84 1.66 -1.95 -5.80
N THR A 85 0.33 -1.84 -5.70
CA THR A 85 -0.51 -1.41 -6.84
C THR A 85 -0.70 0.10 -6.91
N GLY A 86 -0.34 0.84 -5.86
CA GLY A 86 0.02 2.26 -5.96
C GLY A 86 -1.05 3.30 -5.61
N SER A 87 -2.35 3.00 -5.65
CA SER A 87 -3.37 4.06 -5.38
C SER A 87 -3.35 4.61 -3.96
N THR A 88 -2.94 3.81 -2.98
CA THR A 88 -2.72 4.29 -1.61
C THR A 88 -1.71 5.43 -1.57
N GLN A 89 -0.49 5.19 -2.07
CA GLN A 89 0.52 6.26 -2.13
C GLN A 89 0.13 7.36 -3.10
N GLY A 90 -0.44 7.04 -4.26
CA GLY A 90 -0.88 8.03 -5.25
C GLY A 90 -1.92 9.00 -4.69
N GLY A 91 -2.88 8.51 -3.90
CA GLY A 91 -3.84 9.35 -3.18
C GLY A 91 -3.18 10.20 -2.10
N MET A 92 -2.28 9.61 -1.29
CA MET A 92 -1.53 10.37 -0.28
C MET A 92 -0.70 11.49 -0.92
N ILE A 93 0.01 11.23 -2.01
CA ILE A 93 0.79 12.22 -2.77
C ILE A 93 -0.10 13.38 -3.17
N VAL A 94 -1.27 13.11 -3.77
CA VAL A 94 -2.21 14.15 -4.19
C VAL A 94 -2.74 14.94 -2.99
N GLY A 95 -3.13 14.25 -1.90
CA GLY A 95 -3.65 14.88 -0.70
C GLY A 95 -2.63 15.75 0.05
N PHE A 96 -1.37 15.31 0.14
CA PHE A 96 -0.28 16.08 0.76
C PHE A 96 0.36 17.10 -0.20
N LYS A 97 0.10 17.02 -1.51
CA LYS A 97 0.48 18.10 -2.44
C LYS A 97 -0.25 19.41 -2.11
N ALA A 98 -1.46 19.33 -1.56
CA ALA A 98 -2.25 20.49 -1.15
C ALA A 98 -1.56 21.36 -0.07
N ASP A 99 -0.72 20.77 0.78
CA ASP A 99 0.01 21.48 1.84
C ASP A 99 1.54 21.41 1.68
N GLY A 100 2.01 21.04 0.48
CA GLY A 100 3.43 21.06 0.13
C GLY A 100 4.27 19.93 0.73
N ARG A 101 3.65 18.81 1.12
CA ARG A 101 4.32 17.66 1.77
C ARG A 101 4.29 16.37 0.94
N ALA A 102 3.98 16.45 -0.35
CA ALA A 102 3.96 15.28 -1.22
C ALA A 102 5.29 14.50 -1.20
N ASP A 103 6.43 15.21 -1.15
CA ASP A 103 7.79 14.66 -1.04
C ASP A 103 8.06 13.94 0.32
N ARG A 104 7.17 14.14 1.31
CA ARG A 104 7.24 13.51 2.63
C ARG A 104 6.49 12.19 2.72
N VAL A 105 5.85 11.74 1.63
CA VAL A 105 5.22 10.42 1.53
C VAL A 105 6.24 9.41 1.01
N ILE A 106 6.89 8.70 1.93
CA ILE A 106 7.91 7.71 1.61
C ILE A 106 7.24 6.34 1.44
N GLY A 107 7.12 5.92 0.18
CA GLY A 107 6.71 4.58 -0.18
C GLY A 107 7.81 3.56 0.04
N ILE A 108 7.49 2.43 0.66
CA ILE A 108 8.35 1.24 0.71
C ILE A 108 7.80 0.22 -0.27
N ASP A 109 8.59 -0.11 -1.31
CA ASP A 109 8.17 -1.10 -2.30
C ASP A 109 8.06 -2.49 -1.66
N ALA A 110 6.98 -3.18 -1.98
CA ALA A 110 6.78 -4.58 -1.64
C ALA A 110 6.53 -5.46 -2.88
N SER A 111 6.48 -4.88 -4.09
CA SER A 111 6.19 -5.63 -5.32
C SER A 111 7.43 -6.31 -5.91
N GLY A 112 8.62 -5.74 -5.73
CA GLY A 112 9.83 -6.19 -6.43
C GLY A 112 9.87 -5.78 -7.90
N THR A 113 9.01 -4.86 -8.32
CA THR A 113 8.83 -4.38 -9.71
C THR A 113 8.85 -2.85 -9.76
N LEU A 114 9.90 -2.23 -9.20
CA LEU A 114 10.00 -0.79 -8.94
C LEU A 114 9.51 0.10 -10.09
N GLU A 115 10.03 -0.10 -11.32
CA GLU A 115 9.71 0.75 -12.46
C GLU A 115 8.21 0.73 -12.78
N GLN A 116 7.59 -0.45 -12.74
CA GLN A 116 6.16 -0.62 -12.99
C GLN A 116 5.33 0.03 -11.86
N THR A 117 5.73 -0.18 -10.60
CA THR A 117 5.08 0.40 -9.43
C THR A 117 5.15 1.92 -9.46
N ARG A 118 6.32 2.49 -9.74
CA ARG A 118 6.55 3.94 -9.81
C ARG A 118 5.74 4.58 -10.92
N ALA A 119 5.74 4.00 -12.12
CA ALA A 119 4.94 4.49 -13.25
C ALA A 119 3.44 4.49 -12.91
N GLN A 120 2.94 3.39 -12.32
CA GLN A 120 1.53 3.26 -11.95
C GLN A 120 1.13 4.25 -10.85
N VAL A 121 1.97 4.47 -9.83
CA VAL A 121 1.75 5.51 -8.81
C VAL A 121 1.66 6.89 -9.44
N GLY A 122 2.59 7.24 -10.35
CA GLY A 122 2.60 8.54 -11.03
C GLY A 122 1.36 8.78 -11.89
N GLU A 123 0.92 7.75 -12.63
CA GLU A 123 -0.31 7.81 -13.41
C GLU A 123 -1.54 8.00 -12.53
N ILE A 124 -1.66 7.21 -11.45
CA ILE A 124 -2.79 7.31 -10.51
C ILE A 124 -2.82 8.69 -9.83
N ALA A 125 -1.68 9.18 -9.35
CA ALA A 125 -1.58 10.49 -8.73
C ALA A 125 -1.98 11.61 -9.70
N THR A 126 -1.46 11.55 -10.95
CA THR A 126 -1.81 12.53 -12.00
C THR A 126 -3.31 12.51 -12.32
N ASN A 127 -3.90 11.33 -12.49
CA ASN A 127 -5.32 11.18 -12.81
C ASN A 127 -6.22 11.62 -11.64
N THR A 128 -5.82 11.30 -10.41
CA THR A 128 -6.54 11.69 -9.19
C THR A 128 -6.47 13.20 -8.98
N ALA A 129 -5.30 13.82 -9.16
CA ALA A 129 -5.13 15.29 -9.08
C ALA A 129 -6.00 16.04 -10.11
N LYS A 130 -6.10 15.51 -11.34
CA LYS A 130 -7.02 16.04 -12.36
C LYS A 130 -8.47 15.87 -11.95
N LEU A 131 -8.84 14.72 -11.41
CA LEU A 131 -10.22 14.40 -11.03
C LEU A 131 -10.75 15.33 -9.92
N ILE A 132 -9.90 15.73 -8.99
CA ILE A 132 -10.26 16.65 -7.89
C ILE A 132 -9.95 18.12 -8.21
N GLU A 133 -9.51 18.41 -9.44
CA GLU A 133 -9.14 19.76 -9.87
C GLU A 133 -8.10 20.44 -8.94
N LEU A 134 -7.08 19.67 -8.49
CA LEU A 134 -6.08 20.14 -7.51
C LEU A 134 -5.38 21.46 -7.90
N GLY A 135 -5.30 21.76 -9.20
CA GLY A 135 -4.63 22.97 -9.71
C GLY A 135 -3.10 22.93 -9.64
N GLN A 136 -2.52 21.82 -9.16
CA GLN A 136 -1.08 21.59 -9.09
C GLN A 136 -0.69 20.37 -9.93
N GLN A 137 0.48 20.44 -10.56
CA GLN A 137 1.04 19.32 -11.30
C GLN A 137 1.76 18.35 -10.35
N ILE A 138 1.52 17.05 -10.52
CA ILE A 138 2.34 15.99 -9.92
C ILE A 138 3.62 15.85 -10.74
N THR A 139 4.75 15.84 -10.04
CA THR A 139 6.10 15.77 -10.61
C THR A 139 6.84 14.54 -10.12
N GLU A 140 7.92 14.15 -10.79
CA GLU A 140 8.78 13.03 -10.35
C GLU A 140 9.36 13.23 -8.95
N GLN A 141 9.54 14.48 -8.52
CA GLN A 141 10.02 14.83 -7.18
C GLN A 141 8.97 14.55 -6.09
N ASP A 142 7.70 14.40 -6.46
CA ASP A 142 6.64 14.06 -5.50
C ASP A 142 6.56 12.55 -5.23
N ILE A 143 7.25 11.72 -6.03
CA ILE A 143 7.13 10.27 -5.99
C ILE A 143 8.41 9.67 -5.38
N HIS A 144 8.36 9.36 -4.09
CA HIS A 144 9.45 8.67 -3.38
C HIS A 144 9.07 7.21 -3.11
N ILE A 145 9.79 6.28 -3.73
CA ILE A 145 9.62 4.83 -3.49
C ILE A 145 10.99 4.26 -3.23
N ASN A 146 11.18 3.69 -2.03
CA ASN A 146 12.39 2.98 -1.66
C ASN A 146 12.25 1.48 -2.02
N PRO A 147 13.08 0.96 -2.95
CA PRO A 147 13.00 -0.43 -3.40
C PRO A 147 13.77 -1.44 -2.52
N ASP A 148 14.53 -0.97 -1.53
CA ASP A 148 15.57 -1.76 -0.87
C ASP A 148 15.03 -2.93 -0.04
N TYR A 149 13.72 -2.99 0.23
CA TYR A 149 13.09 -3.92 1.16
C TYR A 149 12.11 -4.91 0.51
N ALA A 150 11.97 -4.87 -0.81
CA ALA A 150 11.01 -5.73 -1.53
C ALA A 150 11.47 -7.19 -1.67
N TYR A 151 12.74 -7.48 -1.41
CA TYR A 151 13.36 -8.79 -1.60
C TYR A 151 12.80 -9.88 -0.65
N PRO A 152 12.95 -11.17 -0.99
CA PRO A 152 13.47 -11.70 -2.26
C PRO A 152 12.46 -11.66 -3.42
N ALA A 153 11.16 -11.60 -3.11
CA ALA A 153 10.10 -11.53 -4.10
C ALA A 153 8.79 -11.03 -3.46
N TYR A 154 7.81 -10.69 -4.29
CA TYR A 154 6.44 -10.47 -3.82
C TYR A 154 5.89 -11.70 -3.07
N GLY A 155 5.27 -11.48 -1.92
CA GLY A 155 4.71 -12.57 -1.09
C GLY A 155 5.73 -13.40 -0.30
N VAL A 156 7.03 -13.13 -0.43
CA VAL A 156 8.08 -13.86 0.30
C VAL A 156 8.79 -12.87 1.24
N PRO A 157 8.75 -13.08 2.57
CA PRO A 157 9.46 -12.23 3.52
C PRO A 157 10.96 -12.57 3.55
N SER A 158 11.81 -11.57 3.76
CA SER A 158 13.22 -11.80 4.11
C SER A 158 13.38 -12.16 5.60
N LYS A 159 14.61 -12.48 6.02
CA LYS A 159 14.90 -12.67 7.46
C LYS A 159 14.58 -11.40 8.25
N GLU A 160 15.02 -10.27 7.72
CA GLU A 160 14.86 -8.93 8.25
C GLU A 160 13.38 -8.51 8.31
N THR A 161 12.57 -8.88 7.30
CA THR A 161 11.11 -8.68 7.33
C THR A 161 10.51 -9.42 8.53
N ASN A 162 10.90 -10.68 8.72
CA ASN A 162 10.40 -11.48 9.84
C ASN A 162 10.92 -10.97 11.21
N GLU A 163 12.09 -10.33 11.27
CA GLU A 163 12.61 -9.70 12.48
C GLU A 163 11.87 -8.39 12.80
N ALA A 164 11.57 -7.57 11.79
CA ALA A 164 10.78 -6.35 11.93
C ALA A 164 9.36 -6.63 12.44
N ILE A 165 8.71 -7.67 11.91
CA ILE A 165 7.39 -8.13 12.40
C ILE A 165 7.46 -8.51 13.88
N ARG A 166 8.48 -9.28 14.28
CA ARG A 166 8.67 -9.68 15.69
C ARG A 166 8.96 -8.50 16.58
N LEU A 167 9.76 -7.53 16.13
CA LEU A 167 10.08 -6.35 16.90
C LEU A 167 8.80 -5.56 17.19
N ALA A 168 8.05 -5.16 16.15
CA ALA A 168 6.81 -4.42 16.29
C ALA A 168 5.78 -5.16 17.17
N ALA A 169 5.65 -6.48 16.99
CA ALA A 169 4.75 -7.29 17.81
C ALA A 169 5.17 -7.34 19.29
N ARG A 170 6.46 -7.41 19.59
CA ARG A 170 6.97 -7.56 20.96
C ARG A 170 7.06 -6.23 21.71
N THR A 171 7.23 -5.12 21.00
CA THR A 171 7.36 -3.80 21.63
C THR A 171 6.03 -3.07 21.71
N GLU A 172 5.19 -3.14 20.68
CA GLU A 172 3.97 -2.31 20.56
C GLU A 172 2.68 -3.15 20.45
N ALA A 173 2.77 -4.48 20.51
CA ALA A 173 1.65 -5.39 20.23
C ALA A 173 0.98 -5.14 18.87
N MET A 174 1.71 -4.51 17.93
CA MET A 174 1.23 -4.20 16.59
C MET A 174 1.65 -5.30 15.62
N ILE A 175 0.66 -6.01 15.08
CA ILE A 175 0.89 -7.17 14.21
C ILE A 175 0.93 -6.75 12.75
N THR A 176 2.09 -6.90 12.12
CA THR A 176 2.30 -6.70 10.67
C THR A 176 2.45 -8.04 9.94
N ASP A 177 2.17 -8.07 8.64
CA ASP A 177 2.17 -9.29 7.82
C ASP A 177 3.46 -9.47 7.00
N PRO A 178 3.80 -10.68 6.54
CA PRO A 178 5.04 -10.96 5.81
C PRO A 178 5.06 -10.48 4.34
N VAL A 179 3.95 -9.99 3.80
CA VAL A 179 3.85 -9.57 2.40
C VAL A 179 3.99 -8.07 2.25
N TYR A 180 3.28 -7.29 3.07
CA TYR A 180 3.20 -5.83 2.95
C TYR A 180 3.79 -5.14 4.17
N GLU A 181 3.06 -5.15 5.29
CA GLU A 181 3.34 -4.25 6.40
C GLU A 181 4.64 -4.62 7.13
N GLY A 182 5.05 -5.88 7.09
CA GLY A 182 6.35 -6.31 7.59
C GLY A 182 7.51 -5.70 6.82
N LYS A 183 7.36 -5.49 5.49
CA LYS A 183 8.39 -4.87 4.64
C LYS A 183 8.44 -3.36 4.85
N SER A 184 7.29 -2.68 4.93
CA SER A 184 7.26 -1.26 5.26
C SER A 184 7.76 -0.98 6.68
N MET A 185 7.45 -1.86 7.65
CA MET A 185 7.97 -1.82 9.01
C MET A 185 9.49 -2.03 9.04
N GLN A 186 10.00 -3.03 8.32
CA GLN A 186 11.44 -3.24 8.14
C GLN A 186 12.10 -1.98 7.58
N GLY A 187 11.53 -1.39 6.53
CA GLY A 187 12.03 -0.16 5.92
C GLY A 187 12.08 0.99 6.91
N MET A 188 11.02 1.22 7.69
CA MET A 188 11.01 2.26 8.71
C MET A 188 12.10 2.05 9.78
N ILE A 189 12.20 0.84 10.33
CA ILE A 189 13.18 0.52 11.37
C ILE A 189 14.61 0.73 10.86
N ASP A 190 14.91 0.25 9.66
CA ASP A 190 16.25 0.38 9.07
C ASP A 190 16.58 1.84 8.72
N LEU A 191 15.63 2.61 8.18
CA LEU A 191 15.81 4.05 7.92
C LEU A 191 16.09 4.84 9.21
N VAL A 192 15.39 4.52 10.31
CA VAL A 192 15.70 5.10 11.63
C VAL A 192 17.13 4.71 12.06
N GLY A 193 17.50 3.43 11.93
CA GLY A 193 18.84 2.94 12.27
C GLY A 193 19.96 3.60 11.46
N LYS A 194 19.69 3.94 10.20
CA LYS A 194 20.60 4.67 9.30
C LYS A 194 20.66 6.18 9.56
N GLY A 195 19.85 6.71 10.47
CA GLY A 195 19.76 8.16 10.72
C GLY A 195 19.18 8.94 9.53
N PHE A 196 18.36 8.29 8.70
CA PHE A 196 17.73 8.92 7.54
C PHE A 196 16.81 10.08 7.95
N PHE A 197 16.08 9.92 9.04
CA PHE A 197 15.22 10.97 9.58
C PHE A 197 16.02 11.92 10.47
N PRO A 198 15.86 13.25 10.33
CA PRO A 198 16.43 14.21 11.25
C PRO A 198 16.07 13.89 12.71
N LYS A 199 17.00 14.15 13.63
CA LYS A 199 16.75 13.92 15.05
C LYS A 199 15.56 14.77 15.52
N GLY A 200 14.57 14.11 16.12
CA GLY A 200 13.35 14.75 16.61
C GLY A 200 12.18 14.71 15.62
N SER A 201 12.37 14.15 14.42
CA SER A 201 11.29 13.97 13.46
C SER A 201 10.18 13.05 13.98
N ARG A 202 8.95 13.39 13.64
CA ARG A 202 7.73 12.62 13.87
C ARG A 202 7.36 11.87 12.59
N VAL A 203 7.52 10.56 12.60
CA VAL A 203 7.22 9.69 11.46
C VAL A 203 5.86 9.03 11.69
N LEU A 204 4.91 9.27 10.80
CA LEU A 204 3.62 8.59 10.78
C LEU A 204 3.73 7.29 9.96
N TYR A 205 3.60 6.15 10.61
CA TYR A 205 3.53 4.86 9.94
C TYR A 205 2.08 4.52 9.58
N ALA A 206 1.78 4.41 8.29
CA ALA A 206 0.46 4.03 7.80
C ALA A 206 0.32 2.50 7.78
N HIS A 207 -0.22 1.93 8.86
CA HIS A 207 -0.48 0.49 8.96
C HIS A 207 -1.72 0.11 8.13
N LEU A 208 -1.52 -0.44 6.92
CA LEU A 208 -2.63 -0.68 5.98
C LEU A 208 -3.38 -2.01 6.22
N GLY A 209 -2.95 -2.81 7.20
CA GLY A 209 -3.59 -4.06 7.61
C GLY A 209 -2.80 -5.31 7.23
N GLY A 210 -3.41 -6.22 6.46
CA GLY A 210 -2.75 -7.44 5.97
C GLY A 210 -2.59 -8.59 6.98
N ALA A 211 -2.67 -8.32 8.29
CA ALA A 211 -2.41 -9.28 9.37
C ALA A 211 -3.06 -10.69 9.22
N PRO A 212 -4.31 -10.86 8.73
CA PRO A 212 -4.88 -12.19 8.54
C PRO A 212 -4.10 -13.11 7.58
N ALA A 213 -3.23 -12.55 6.73
CA ALA A 213 -2.35 -13.31 5.85
C ALA A 213 -1.32 -14.16 6.61
N LEU A 214 -0.95 -13.79 7.85
CA LEU A 214 -0.03 -14.56 8.70
C LEU A 214 -0.40 -16.04 8.83
N ASN A 215 -1.69 -16.37 8.81
CA ASN A 215 -2.17 -17.76 8.87
C ASN A 215 -1.63 -18.63 7.72
N GLY A 216 -1.31 -18.04 6.57
CA GLY A 216 -0.67 -18.73 5.44
C GLY A 216 0.83 -19.00 5.63
N TYR A 217 1.46 -18.41 6.65
CA TYR A 217 2.90 -18.48 6.94
C TYR A 217 3.17 -19.16 8.29
N SER A 218 2.21 -19.93 8.82
CA SER A 218 2.26 -20.48 10.18
C SER A 218 3.55 -21.23 10.51
N TYR A 219 4.10 -21.99 9.57
CA TYR A 219 5.35 -22.72 9.77
C TYR A 219 6.54 -21.80 10.09
N THR A 220 6.61 -20.62 9.46
CA THR A 220 7.66 -19.61 9.70
C THR A 220 7.61 -19.07 11.13
N TYR A 221 6.41 -18.97 11.72
CA TYR A 221 6.17 -18.37 13.03
C TYR A 221 5.84 -19.38 14.14
N ARG A 222 6.05 -20.68 13.90
CA ARG A 222 5.69 -21.76 14.83
C ARG A 222 6.32 -21.66 16.22
N ASN A 223 7.39 -20.88 16.37
CA ASN A 223 8.13 -20.67 17.62
C ASN A 223 8.16 -19.20 18.07
N GLY A 224 7.20 -18.39 17.60
CA GLY A 224 7.20 -16.93 17.78
C GLY A 224 8.26 -16.22 16.94
#